data_AF-A0AAJ5F4C6-F1
#
_entry.id   AF-A0AAJ5F4C6-F1
#
_cell.length_a   1.000
_cell.length_b   1.000
_cell.length_c   1.000
_cell.angle_alpha   90.00
_cell.angle_beta   90.00
_cell.angle_gamma   90.00
#
_symmetry.space_group_name_H-M   'P 1'
#
loop_
_entity.id
_entity.type
_entity.pdbx_description
1 polymer ?
#
loop_
_entity_poly.entity_id
_entity_poly.type
_entity_poly.pdbx_seq_one_letter_code
_entity_poly.pdbx_strand_id
1 'polypeptide(L)' 'MTAWVHYAEARGESAECDLRAFLNTLPGLPGFLGAELLGSPAQPGLALVASRWAGEVPPLALPDGVRAWVFEVLEDR' A
#
# COMPACT_ATOMS: atom_id res chain seq x y z
N MET A 1 4.20 18.36 10.05
CA MET A 1 3.39 17.93 8.89
C MET A 1 2.77 16.61 9.28
N THR A 2 1.47 16.43 9.08
CA THR A 2 0.77 15.18 9.39
C THR A 2 1.17 14.12 8.37
N ALA A 3 1.74 13.01 8.81
CA ALA A 3 2.07 11.87 7.95
C ALA A 3 0.84 11.00 7.72
N TRP A 4 0.80 10.30 6.59
CA TRP A 4 -0.30 9.42 6.22
C TRP A 4 0.21 8.05 5.80
N VAL A 5 -0.60 7.03 6.05
CA VAL A 5 -0.33 5.65 5.67
C VAL A 5 -1.46 5.13 4.80
N HIS A 6 -1.10 4.39 3.76
CA HIS A 6 -2.03 3.63 2.94
C HIS A 6 -1.70 2.15 3.02
N TYR A 7 -2.73 1.31 3.13
CA TYR A 7 -2.64 -0.14 3.03
C TYR A 7 -3.47 -0.62 1.85
N ALA A 8 -2.92 -1.54 1.05
CA ALA A 8 -3.64 -2.30 0.05
C ALA A 8 -3.46 -3.81 0.31
N GLU A 9 -4.54 -4.58 0.20
CA GLU A 9 -4.60 -6.01 0.41
C GLU A 9 -5.13 -6.73 -0.83
N ALA A 10 -4.38 -7.74 -1.28
CA ALA A 10 -4.79 -8.66 -2.34
C ALA A 10 -4.74 -10.10 -1.84
N ARG A 11 -5.61 -10.95 -2.39
CA ARG A 11 -5.68 -12.38 -2.08
C ARG A 11 -5.73 -13.22 -3.35
N GLY A 12 -5.10 -14.39 -3.31
CA GLY A 12 -5.07 -15.36 -4.41
C GLY A 12 -3.69 -15.53 -5.02
N GLU A 13 -3.62 -16.34 -6.07
CA GLU A 13 -2.35 -16.74 -6.71
C GLU A 13 -1.61 -15.55 -7.36
N SER A 14 -2.33 -14.53 -7.84
CA SER A 14 -1.75 -13.35 -8.46
C SER A 14 -1.46 -12.20 -7.49
N ALA A 15 -1.87 -12.32 -6.22
CA ALA A 15 -1.88 -11.20 -5.26
C ALA A 15 -0.53 -10.48 -5.13
N GLU A 16 0.57 -11.24 -5.07
CA GLU A 16 1.91 -10.67 -4.99
C GLU A 16 2.30 -9.93 -6.28
N CYS A 17 1.98 -10.50 -7.44
CA CYS A 17 2.30 -9.91 -8.73
C CYS A 17 1.53 -8.60 -8.93
N ASP A 18 0.22 -8.62 -8.66
CA ASP A 18 -0.67 -7.48 -8.83
C ASP A 18 -0.26 -6.33 -7.92
N LEU A 19 0.03 -6.62 -6.64
CA LEU A 19 0.50 -5.60 -5.70
C LEU A 19 1.92 -5.12 -5.97
N ARG A 20 2.80 -5.96 -6.54
CA ARG A 20 4.13 -5.52 -6.98
C ARG A 20 4.05 -4.57 -8.16
N ALA A 21 3.18 -4.84 -9.13
CA ALA A 21 2.92 -3.93 -10.25
C ALA A 21 2.36 -2.59 -9.75
N PHE A 22 1.39 -2.63 -8.83
CA PHE A 22 0.87 -1.44 -8.15
C PHE A 22 1.95 -0.66 -7.38
N LEU A 23 2.78 -1.35 -6.58
CA LEU A 23 3.87 -0.74 -5.81
C LEU A 23 4.82 0.07 -6.70
N ASN A 24 5.14 -0.44 -7.89
CA ASN A 24 6.03 0.24 -8.84
C ASN A 24 5.46 1.57 -9.37
N THR A 25 4.15 1.83 -9.21
CA THR A 25 3.53 3.09 -9.63
C THR A 25 3.67 4.21 -8.60
N LEU A 26 3.94 3.88 -7.34
CA LEU A 26 3.88 4.83 -6.22
C LEU A 26 5.03 5.87 -6.18
N PRO A 27 6.30 5.54 -6.52
CA PRO A 27 7.41 6.49 -6.38
C PRO A 27 7.28 7.79 -7.18
N GLY A 28 6.47 7.81 -8.24
CA GLY A 28 6.23 9.02 -9.04
C GLY A 28 5.15 9.95 -8.49
N LEU A 29 4.47 9.56 -7.41
CA LEU A 29 3.33 10.30 -6.88
C LEU A 29 3.75 11.36 -5.85
N PRO A 30 3.07 12.52 -5.84
CA PRO A 30 3.41 13.61 -4.92
C PRO A 30 3.26 13.16 -3.47
N GLY A 31 4.27 13.47 -2.65
CA GLY A 31 4.26 13.17 -1.23
C GLY A 31 4.61 11.72 -0.87
N PHE A 32 4.93 10.84 -1.82
CA PHE A 32 5.38 9.48 -1.52
C PHE A 32 6.71 9.49 -0.74
N LEU A 33 6.76 8.76 0.38
CA LEU A 33 7.95 8.65 1.24
C LEU A 33 8.60 7.27 1.16
N GLY A 34 7.84 6.23 0.83
CA GLY A 34 8.31 4.85 0.81
C GLY A 34 7.16 3.86 0.93
N ALA A 35 7.45 2.60 0.62
CA ALA A 35 6.48 1.53 0.74
C ALA A 35 7.15 0.16 0.82
N GLU A 36 6.46 -0.79 1.43
CA GLU A 36 6.85 -2.18 1.51
C GLU A 36 5.79 -3.08 0.86
N LEU A 37 6.23 -4.12 0.15
CA LEU A 37 5.41 -5.26 -0.22
C LEU A 37 5.63 -6.37 0.80
N LEU A 38 4.56 -6.83 1.42
CA LEU A 38 4.56 -7.79 2.51
C LEU A 38 3.81 -9.06 2.09
N GLY A 39 4.37 -10.22 2.42
CA GLY A 39 3.67 -11.50 2.38
C GLY A 39 3.30 -11.97 3.79
N SER A 40 2.28 -12.81 3.92
CA SER A 40 1.90 -13.40 5.21
C SER A 40 2.19 -14.89 5.26
N PRO A 41 3.22 -15.35 6.01
CA PRO A 41 3.47 -16.79 6.19
C PRO A 41 2.29 -17.53 6.84
N ALA A 42 1.52 -16.83 7.69
CA ALA A 42 0.35 -17.40 8.36
C ALA A 42 -0.91 -17.43 7.46
N GLN A 43 -0.90 -16.70 6.33
CA GLN A 43 -2.01 -16.65 5.38
C GLN A 43 -1.46 -16.76 3.95
N PRO A 44 -1.15 -17.99 3.47
CA PRO A 44 -0.67 -18.19 2.11
C PRO A 44 -1.61 -17.57 1.07
N GLY A 45 -1.03 -16.88 0.08
CA GLY A 45 -1.78 -16.16 -0.94
C GLY A 45 -2.31 -14.78 -0.51
N LEU A 46 -1.97 -14.29 0.69
CA LEU A 46 -2.18 -12.91 1.10
C LEU A 46 -0.93 -12.08 0.81
N ALA A 47 -1.12 -10.95 0.12
CA ALA A 47 -0.10 -9.91 -0.04
C ALA A 47 -0.65 -8.55 0.40
N LEU A 48 0.23 -7.70 0.95
CA LEU A 48 -0.09 -6.34 1.37
C LEU A 48 0.93 -5.34 0.80
N VAL A 49 0.49 -4.13 0.46
CA VAL A 49 1.36 -2.97 0.33
C VAL A 49 1.07 -2.02 1.46
N ALA A 50 2.10 -1.63 2.21
CA ALA A 50 2.04 -0.51 3.16
C ALA A 50 2.85 0.64 2.56
N SER A 51 2.27 1.84 2.45
CA SER A 51 2.96 3.02 1.91
C SER A 51 2.81 4.24 2.81
N ARG A 52 3.86 5.06 2.88
CA ARG A 52 3.96 6.25 3.72
C ARG A 52 3.98 7.51 2.87
N TRP A 53 3.34 8.57 3.37
CA TRP A 53 3.10 9.80 2.65
C TRP A 53 3.31 11.04 3.52
N ALA A 54 3.87 12.09 2.94
CA ALA A 54 4.13 13.38 3.60
C ALA A 54 2.88 14.26 3.78
N GLY A 55 1.76 13.86 3.17
CA GLY A 55 0.46 14.53 3.20
C GLY A 55 -0.65 13.54 2.82
N GLU A 56 -1.86 14.05 2.61
CA GLU A 56 -3.01 13.23 2.23
C GLU A 56 -2.68 12.36 1.01
N VAL A 57 -3.07 11.09 1.08
CA VAL A 57 -2.78 10.12 0.03
C VAL A 57 -3.59 10.49 -1.22
N PRO A 58 -2.95 10.72 -2.39
CA PRO A 58 -3.69 11.02 -3.62
C PRO A 58 -4.56 9.82 -4.02
N PRO A 59 -5.58 10.00 -4.87
CA PRO A 59 -6.32 8.86 -5.42
C PRO A 59 -5.39 7.84 -6.07
N LEU A 60 -5.50 6.57 -5.66
CA LEU A 60 -4.66 5.47 -6.14
C LEU A 60 -5.47 4.56 -7.05
N ALA A 61 -4.92 4.21 -8.21
CA ALA A 61 -5.49 3.21 -9.10
C ALA A 61 -5.16 1.81 -8.56
N LEU A 62 -6.09 1.26 -7.78
CA LEU A 62 -5.95 -0.07 -7.20
C LEU A 62 -6.24 -1.16 -8.24
N PRO A 63 -5.52 -2.29 -8.24
CA PRO A 63 -5.90 -3.46 -9.02
C PRO A 63 -7.28 -3.99 -8.64
N ASP A 64 -7.93 -4.71 -9.56
CA ASP A 64 -9.24 -5.30 -9.32
C ASP A 64 -9.22 -6.25 -8.11
N GLY A 65 -10.28 -6.19 -7.29
CA GLY A 65 -10.42 -7.05 -6.10
C GLY A 65 -9.54 -6.67 -4.91
N VAL A 66 -8.67 -5.66 -5.04
CA VAL A 66 -7.84 -5.15 -3.95
C VAL A 66 -8.68 -4.31 -2.99
N ARG A 67 -8.50 -4.56 -1.69
CA ARG A 67 -9.08 -3.73 -0.63
C ARG A 67 -8.02 -2.75 -0.15
N ALA A 68 -8.41 -1.52 0.12
CA ALA A 68 -7.46 -0.53 0.61
C ALA A 68 -8.05 0.41 1.65
N TRP A 69 -7.17 0.99 2.45
CA TRP A 69 -7.49 1.91 3.52
C TRP A 69 -6.41 3.00 3.61
N VAL A 70 -6.82 4.18 4.03
CA VAL A 70 -5.96 5.34 4.25
C VAL A 70 -6.13 5.80 5.69
N PHE A 71 -5.02 6.13 6.34
CA PHE A 71 -4.97 6.50 7.74
C PHE A 71 -4.12 7.76 7.94
N GLU A 72 -4.60 8.65 8.79
CA GLU A 72 -3.78 9.69 9.39
C GLU A 72 -2.89 9.09 10.48
N VAL A 73 -1.59 9.43 10.47
CA VAL A 73 -0.68 9.01 11.53
C VAL A 73 -0.82 9.96 12.72
N LEU A 74 -1.34 9.44 13.83
CA LEU A 74 -1.50 10.21 15.07
C LEU A 74 -0.21 10.27 15.90
N GLU A 75 0.65 9.25 15.78
CA GLU A 75 1.94 9.17 16.48
C GLU A 75 2.94 8.32 15.67
N ASP A 76 4.19 8.77 15.60
CA ASP A 76 5.33 8.05 15.00
C ASP A 76 6.52 8.16 15.98
N ARG A 77 7.30 7.08 16.14
CA ARG A 77 8.35 6.96 17.17
C ARG A 77 9.63 6.37 16.58
#